data_AF-A0A9E7D6U5-F1
#
_entry.id   AF-A0A9E7D6U5-F1
#
_cell.length_a   1.000
_cell.length_b   1.000
_cell.length_c   1.000
_cell.angle_alpha   90.00
_cell.angle_beta   90.00
_cell.angle_gamma   90.00
#
_symmetry.space_group_name_H-M   'P 1'
#
loop_
_entity.id
_entity.type
_entity.pdbx_description
1 polymer ?
#
loop_
_entity_poly.entity_id
_entity_poly.type
_entity_poly.pdbx_seq_one_letter_code
_entity_poly.pdbx_strand_id
1 'polypeptide(L)'
;MAEISENAPARLPDRDSVEAVLAALPAGSNEASLAEALMQAFPGFAFSAASVHDQYWRDTRSVLAASGKRIAEYRPWMEAELARDNGDIAKVWRRLQDTDFQISEWQGNSVYAFAPTGSGAADYLQISLGRETEWCAGPIVNPSHRPWGEEELLDPSWIAHDDMSDDKVLGGPHYRLLGSAATSIVHVRSLLARCARLERDKREARRPEIEQRVWVGSDGTRTPFLDLQPDWFDQVPREVRFFQDWQESSARESRVYEHWALDIKDYEHRGQREIGFITRPLKLPAEKLGAGELSVHVLMDKTEAIDRELGLRFGWFFLMTHGNRVDPEVGEVIAKGLRDARVLLPDHDAEVLLRWADQRYGF
;
A
#
# COMPACT_ATOMS: atom_id res chain seq x y z
N MET A 1 -10.19 -25.13 40.94
CA MET A 1 -9.20 -25.04 39.86
C MET A 1 -9.82 -25.63 38.62
N ALA A 2 -10.52 -24.80 37.85
CA ALA A 2 -11.10 -25.21 36.58
C ALA A 2 -10.03 -25.04 35.51
N GLU A 3 -9.70 -26.13 34.82
CA GLU A 3 -8.91 -26.10 33.60
C GLU A 3 -9.61 -25.19 32.60
N ILE A 4 -8.97 -24.05 32.31
CA ILE A 4 -9.38 -23.17 31.24
C ILE A 4 -9.00 -23.88 29.95
N SER A 5 -10.02 -24.32 29.20
CA SER A 5 -9.85 -24.88 27.86
C SER A 5 -9.02 -23.93 27.00
N GLU A 6 -7.80 -24.35 26.67
CA GLU A 6 -6.76 -23.56 25.97
C GLU A 6 -7.04 -23.36 24.47
N ASN A 7 -8.25 -23.68 24.00
CA ASN A 7 -8.61 -23.59 22.59
C ASN A 7 -10.05 -23.08 22.40
N ALA A 8 -10.37 -21.93 22.99
CA ALA A 8 -11.44 -21.12 22.43
C ALA A 8 -10.97 -20.65 21.04
N PRO A 9 -11.78 -20.79 19.97
CA PRO A 9 -11.39 -20.32 18.65
C PRO A 9 -11.04 -18.84 18.73
N ALA A 10 -9.81 -18.49 18.33
CA ALA A 10 -9.34 -17.11 18.37
C ALA A 10 -10.29 -16.24 17.55
N ARG A 11 -10.93 -15.27 18.19
CA ARG A 11 -11.80 -14.30 17.51
C ARG A 11 -10.94 -13.47 16.57
N LEU A 12 -11.19 -13.59 15.27
CA LEU A 12 -10.53 -12.74 14.28
C LEU A 12 -10.79 -11.25 14.60
N PRO A 13 -9.78 -10.37 14.45
CA PRO A 13 -9.99 -8.94 14.63
C PRO A 13 -11.05 -8.41 13.67
N ASP A 14 -12.07 -7.75 14.22
CA ASP A 14 -13.03 -6.95 13.47
C ASP A 14 -12.75 -5.46 13.64
N ARG A 15 -13.33 -4.65 12.75
CA ARG A 15 -13.07 -3.22 12.67
C ARG A 15 -13.35 -2.51 13.99
N ASP A 16 -14.53 -2.70 14.56
CA ASP A 16 -14.96 -1.99 15.77
C ASP A 16 -14.05 -2.33 16.96
N SER A 17 -13.68 -3.61 17.09
CA SER A 17 -12.77 -4.07 18.14
C SER A 17 -11.37 -3.48 17.98
N VAL A 18 -10.84 -3.40 16.75
CA VAL A 18 -9.55 -2.76 16.51
C VAL A 18 -9.63 -1.25 16.78
N GLU A 19 -10.67 -0.56 16.29
CA GLU A 19 -10.86 0.87 16.56
C GLU A 19 -10.95 1.18 18.06
N ALA A 20 -11.58 0.31 18.86
CA ALA A 20 -11.62 0.44 20.31
C ALA A 20 -10.21 0.34 20.94
N VAL A 21 -9.36 -0.57 20.44
CA VAL A 21 -7.95 -0.68 20.88
C VAL A 21 -7.19 0.59 20.51
N LEU A 22 -7.32 1.07 19.27
CA LEU A 22 -6.63 2.28 18.80
C LEU A 22 -7.06 3.53 19.58
N ALA A 23 -8.34 3.64 19.94
CA ALA A 23 -8.86 4.76 20.73
C ALA A 23 -8.35 4.74 22.19
N ALA A 24 -8.03 3.57 22.73
CA ALA A 24 -7.47 3.43 24.07
C ALA A 24 -5.95 3.64 24.14
N LEU A 25 -5.25 3.59 23.00
CA LEU A 25 -3.81 3.82 22.93
C LEU A 25 -3.46 5.29 23.23
N PRO A 26 -2.48 5.55 24.12
CA PRO A 26 -1.98 6.90 24.34
C PRO A 26 -1.43 7.53 23.06
N ALA A 27 -1.62 8.85 22.92
CA ALA A 27 -0.96 9.62 21.87
C ALA A 27 0.56 9.43 21.95
N GLY A 28 1.23 9.35 20.79
CA GLY A 28 2.67 9.16 20.75
C GLY A 28 3.14 7.71 20.86
N SER A 29 2.23 6.74 21.09
CA SER A 29 2.58 5.31 21.13
C SER A 29 3.38 4.88 19.90
N ASN A 30 4.34 3.98 20.11
CA ASN A 30 5.15 3.38 19.05
C ASN A 30 4.57 2.03 18.62
N GLU A 31 5.20 1.41 17.62
CA GLU A 31 4.77 0.17 17.01
C GLU A 31 4.80 -1.01 18.00
N ALA A 32 5.74 -1.00 18.95
CA ALA A 32 5.81 -2.02 19.99
C ALA A 32 4.61 -1.94 20.94
N SER A 33 4.24 -0.74 21.39
CA SER A 33 3.04 -0.53 22.22
C SER A 33 1.75 -0.85 21.46
N LEU A 34 1.68 -0.53 20.16
CA LEU A 34 0.56 -0.92 19.31
C LEU A 34 0.43 -2.45 19.23
N ALA A 35 1.53 -3.16 18.95
CA ALA A 35 1.52 -4.61 18.87
C ALA A 35 1.12 -5.25 20.20
N GLU A 36 1.62 -4.74 21.33
CA GLU A 36 1.25 -5.20 22.67
C GLU A 36 -0.24 -5.02 22.95
N ALA A 37 -0.80 -3.83 22.65
CA ALA A 37 -2.22 -3.57 22.84
C ALA A 37 -3.11 -4.48 21.98
N LEU A 38 -2.70 -4.76 20.73
CA LEU A 38 -3.40 -5.71 19.87
C LEU A 38 -3.32 -7.15 20.42
N MET A 39 -2.17 -7.59 20.92
CA MET A 39 -2.03 -8.93 21.54
C MET A 39 -2.90 -9.08 22.79
N GLN A 40 -3.02 -8.04 23.60
CA GLN A 40 -3.89 -8.05 24.78
C GLN A 40 -5.37 -8.13 24.39
N ALA A 41 -5.78 -7.43 23.33
CA ALA A 41 -7.17 -7.41 22.86
C ALA A 41 -7.58 -8.66 22.08
N PHE A 42 -6.63 -9.31 21.40
CA PHE A 42 -6.87 -10.50 20.58
C PHE A 42 -5.94 -11.66 21.00
N PRO A 43 -6.21 -12.30 22.17
CA PRO A 43 -5.46 -13.46 22.60
C PRO A 43 -5.44 -14.57 21.54
N GLY A 44 -4.28 -15.17 21.32
CA GLY A 44 -4.05 -16.19 20.28
C GLY A 44 -3.42 -15.65 19.00
N PHE A 45 -3.27 -14.34 18.85
CA PHE A 45 -2.51 -13.71 17.78
C PHE A 45 -1.22 -13.10 18.31
N ALA A 46 -0.09 -13.45 17.69
CA ALA A 46 1.20 -12.84 17.97
C ALA A 46 1.40 -11.64 17.04
N PHE A 47 0.99 -10.45 17.49
CA PHE A 47 1.12 -9.24 16.68
C PHE A 47 2.54 -8.69 16.66
N SER A 48 2.97 -8.25 15.49
CA SER A 48 4.07 -7.29 15.28
C SER A 48 3.54 -6.08 14.53
N ALA A 49 4.28 -4.96 14.55
CA ALA A 49 3.94 -3.80 13.75
C ALA A 49 5.19 -3.12 13.19
N ALA A 50 5.06 -2.53 12.00
CA ALA A 50 6.15 -1.84 11.31
C ALA A 50 5.61 -0.62 10.55
N SER A 51 6.36 0.47 10.61
CA SER A 51 6.12 1.69 9.84
C SER A 51 6.76 1.59 8.46
N VAL A 52 6.05 2.08 7.45
CA VAL A 52 6.62 2.39 6.14
C VAL A 52 6.95 3.88 6.14
N HIS A 53 8.14 4.25 5.69
CA HIS A 53 8.57 5.65 5.61
C HIS A 53 7.97 6.33 4.38
N ASP A 54 6.64 6.45 4.36
CA ASP A 54 5.89 7.29 3.43
C ASP A 54 5.26 8.47 4.17
N GLN A 55 4.75 9.45 3.43
CA GLN A 55 3.98 10.55 4.00
C GLN A 55 2.73 10.74 3.14
N TYR A 56 1.60 10.91 3.81
CA TYR A 56 0.35 11.28 3.16
C TYR A 56 -0.40 12.31 3.98
N TRP A 57 -1.32 13.00 3.30
CA TRP A 57 -2.25 13.95 3.89
C TRP A 57 -3.67 13.42 3.73
N ARG A 58 -4.51 13.64 4.73
CA ARG A 58 -5.94 13.32 4.61
C ARG A 58 -6.67 14.47 3.93
N ASP A 59 -7.61 14.13 3.07
CA ASP A 59 -8.53 15.10 2.48
C ASP A 59 -9.45 15.74 3.54
N THR A 60 -9.66 15.06 4.67
CA THR A 60 -10.48 15.55 5.77
C THR A 60 -9.74 16.60 6.59
N ARG A 61 -10.20 17.85 6.51
CA ARG A 61 -9.70 19.01 7.25
C ARG A 61 -10.72 19.52 8.25
N SER A 62 -10.28 20.22 9.30
CA SER A 62 -11.21 20.82 10.27
C SER A 62 -11.12 22.34 10.32
N VAL A 63 -12.24 22.99 10.66
CA VAL A 63 -12.30 24.41 11.00
C VAL A 63 -12.10 24.56 12.50
N LEU A 64 -11.19 25.46 12.88
CA LEU A 64 -10.87 25.78 14.25
C LEU A 64 -11.26 27.22 14.57
N ALA A 65 -11.75 27.42 15.79
CA ALA A 65 -11.87 28.74 16.40
C ALA A 65 -10.48 29.33 16.72
N ALA A 66 -10.42 30.63 16.97
CA ALA A 66 -9.23 31.31 17.51
C ALA A 66 -8.66 30.65 18.78
N SER A 67 -9.51 30.00 19.57
CA SER A 67 -9.12 29.26 20.78
C SER A 67 -8.50 27.88 20.51
N GLY A 68 -8.39 27.46 19.24
CA GLY A 68 -7.98 26.11 18.84
C GLY A 68 -9.11 25.07 18.93
N LYS A 69 -10.30 25.45 19.37
CA LYS A 69 -11.45 24.53 19.46
C LYS A 69 -11.96 24.17 18.06
N ARG A 70 -12.10 22.87 17.77
CA ARG A 70 -12.78 22.38 16.56
C ARG A 70 -14.24 22.81 16.52
N ILE A 71 -14.64 23.41 15.39
CA ILE A 71 -15.99 23.90 15.13
C ILE A 71 -16.74 22.94 14.21
N ALA A 72 -16.12 22.57 13.09
CA ALA A 72 -16.75 21.77 12.03
C ALA A 72 -15.69 21.08 11.15
N GLU A 73 -16.14 20.19 10.27
CA GLU A 73 -15.36 19.72 9.12
C GLU A 73 -15.30 20.81 8.04
N TYR A 74 -14.12 21.01 7.44
CA TYR A 74 -13.83 22.15 6.55
C TYR A 74 -14.70 22.19 5.31
N ARG A 75 -14.72 21.13 4.50
CA ARG A 75 -15.38 21.16 3.17
C ARG A 75 -16.89 21.42 3.28
N PRO A 76 -17.66 20.67 4.09
CA PRO A 76 -19.09 20.96 4.25
C PRO A 76 -19.37 22.35 4.87
N TRP A 77 -18.48 22.81 5.76
CA TRP A 77 -18.60 24.14 6.35
C TRP A 77 -18.36 25.25 5.32
N MET A 78 -17.33 25.12 4.47
CA MET A 78 -17.02 26.10 3.44
C MET A 78 -18.10 26.14 2.35
N GLU A 79 -18.65 24.99 1.96
CA GLU A 79 -19.82 24.91 1.08
C GLU A 79 -21.03 25.67 1.65
N ALA A 80 -21.26 25.55 2.97
CA ALA A 80 -22.32 26.30 3.63
C ALA A 80 -22.03 27.81 3.70
N GLU A 81 -20.77 28.23 3.88
CA GLU A 81 -20.38 29.65 3.83
C GLU A 81 -20.55 30.24 2.42
N LEU A 82 -20.22 29.47 1.37
CA LEU A 82 -20.47 29.82 -0.03
C LEU A 82 -21.96 29.98 -0.32
N ALA A 83 -22.78 29.03 0.12
CA ALA A 83 -24.23 29.08 -0.07
C ALA A 83 -24.87 30.32 0.58
N ARG A 84 -24.39 30.76 1.76
CA ARG A 84 -24.88 31.98 2.44
C ARG A 84 -24.68 33.26 1.63
N ASP A 85 -23.67 33.27 0.77
CA ASP A 85 -23.36 34.39 -0.10
C ASP A 85 -23.75 34.14 -1.56
N ASN A 86 -24.65 33.18 -1.82
CA ASN A 86 -25.12 32.82 -3.16
C ASN A 86 -23.96 32.46 -4.13
N GLY A 87 -22.89 31.85 -3.62
CA GLY A 87 -21.69 31.51 -4.40
C GLY A 87 -20.75 32.68 -4.68
N ASP A 88 -20.96 33.85 -4.06
CA ASP A 88 -20.03 34.99 -4.21
C ASP A 88 -18.73 34.75 -3.42
N ILE A 89 -17.76 34.13 -4.10
CA ILE A 89 -16.40 33.85 -3.61
C ILE A 89 -15.75 35.11 -3.01
N ALA A 90 -15.95 36.28 -3.63
CA ALA A 90 -15.33 37.52 -3.18
C ALA A 90 -15.88 37.96 -1.81
N LYS A 91 -17.18 37.76 -1.61
CA LYS A 91 -17.88 38.14 -0.39
C LYS A 91 -17.53 37.18 0.75
N VAL A 92 -17.46 35.87 0.48
CA VAL A 92 -17.00 34.86 1.45
C VAL A 92 -15.57 35.18 1.88
N TRP A 93 -14.65 35.34 0.93
CA TRP A 93 -13.24 35.64 1.22
C TRP A 93 -13.10 36.93 2.05
N ARG A 94 -13.80 38.01 1.67
CA ARG A 94 -13.79 39.26 2.44
C ARG A 94 -14.34 39.12 3.87
N ARG A 95 -15.34 38.27 4.09
CA ARG A 95 -15.86 38.00 5.43
C ARG A 95 -14.85 37.18 6.25
N LEU A 96 -14.28 36.15 5.65
CA LEU A 96 -13.44 35.17 6.36
C LEU A 96 -12.02 35.68 6.61
N GLN A 97 -11.46 36.54 5.75
CA GLN A 97 -10.13 37.13 5.94
C GLN A 97 -10.02 37.96 7.24
N ASP A 98 -11.14 38.52 7.71
CA ASP A 98 -11.23 39.34 8.92
C ASP A 98 -11.55 38.50 10.17
N THR A 99 -11.54 37.16 10.04
CA THR A 99 -11.77 36.23 11.15
C THR A 99 -10.48 35.55 11.59
N ASP A 100 -10.46 35.13 12.85
CA ASP A 100 -9.36 34.33 13.42
C ASP A 100 -9.62 32.81 13.27
N PHE A 101 -10.48 32.41 12.32
CA PHE A 101 -10.67 30.99 12.06
C PHE A 101 -9.43 30.40 11.42
N GLN A 102 -9.12 29.16 11.80
CA GLN A 102 -8.00 28.41 11.28
C GLN A 102 -8.46 27.09 10.65
N ILE A 103 -7.61 26.53 9.81
CA ILE A 103 -7.79 25.21 9.21
C ILE A 103 -6.75 24.25 9.78
N SER A 104 -7.16 23.03 10.12
CA SER A 104 -6.24 21.94 10.45
C SER A 104 -6.26 20.82 9.42
N GLU A 105 -5.12 20.15 9.32
CA GLU A 105 -4.90 19.01 8.46
C GLU A 105 -4.32 17.82 9.24
N TRP A 106 -4.54 16.62 8.72
CA TRP A 106 -3.94 15.40 9.25
C TRP A 106 -2.86 14.91 8.31
N GLN A 107 -1.65 14.82 8.84
CA GLN A 107 -0.52 14.18 8.17
C GLN A 107 -0.28 12.83 8.83
N GLY A 108 0.01 11.80 8.04
CA GLY A 108 0.35 10.48 8.57
C GLY A 108 1.45 9.75 7.80
N ASN A 109 1.94 8.71 8.46
CA ASN A 109 2.78 7.67 7.88
C ASN A 109 2.02 6.34 7.99
N SER A 110 2.14 5.49 6.97
CA SER A 110 1.52 4.18 6.95
C SER A 110 2.22 3.24 7.93
N VAL A 111 1.44 2.54 8.74
CA VAL A 111 1.88 1.50 9.67
C VAL A 111 1.08 0.25 9.42
N TYR A 112 1.73 -0.90 9.49
CA TYR A 112 1.07 -2.19 9.29
C TYR A 112 1.30 -3.07 10.51
N ALA A 113 0.24 -3.64 11.04
CA ALA A 113 0.32 -4.69 12.05
C ALA A 113 0.08 -6.06 11.41
N PHE A 114 0.81 -7.08 11.86
CA PHE A 114 0.78 -8.41 11.29
C PHE A 114 0.62 -9.46 12.38
N ALA A 115 -0.11 -10.53 12.08
CA ALA A 115 -0.15 -11.70 12.97
C ALA A 115 -0.20 -12.99 12.15
N PRO A 116 0.67 -13.98 12.42
CA PRO A 116 0.62 -15.26 11.73
C PRO A 116 -0.66 -16.02 12.06
N THR A 117 -1.22 -16.69 11.07
CA THR A 117 -2.37 -17.60 11.21
C THR A 117 -2.03 -19.05 10.84
N GLY A 118 -0.79 -19.29 10.40
CA GLY A 118 -0.30 -20.59 9.94
C GLY A 118 1.13 -20.52 9.42
N SER A 119 1.58 -21.59 8.74
CA SER A 119 2.96 -21.74 8.30
C SER A 119 3.23 -21.37 6.84
N GLY A 120 2.20 -21.14 6.03
CA GLY A 120 2.35 -20.70 4.64
C GLY A 120 2.75 -19.23 4.52
N ALA A 121 3.25 -18.84 3.34
CA ALA A 121 3.70 -17.47 3.10
C ALA A 121 2.56 -16.44 3.20
N ALA A 122 1.33 -16.85 2.88
CA ALA A 122 0.12 -16.03 2.95
C ALA A 122 -0.72 -16.26 4.23
N ASP A 123 -0.22 -17.06 5.17
CA ASP A 123 -0.93 -17.39 6.42
C ASP A 123 -0.71 -16.34 7.50
N TYR A 124 -1.25 -15.16 7.25
CA TYR A 124 -1.22 -14.09 8.23
C TYR A 124 -2.38 -13.10 8.03
N LEU A 125 -2.67 -12.38 9.10
CA LEU A 125 -3.47 -11.17 9.12
C LEU A 125 -2.58 -9.96 8.91
N GLN A 126 -3.08 -8.97 8.17
CA GLN A 126 -2.52 -7.64 8.09
C GLN A 126 -3.58 -6.61 8.49
N ILE A 127 -3.19 -5.63 9.29
CA ILE A 127 -4.00 -4.46 9.64
C ILE A 127 -3.28 -3.23 9.09
N SER A 128 -3.94 -2.49 8.21
CA SER A 128 -3.44 -1.26 7.60
C SER A 128 -3.84 -0.05 8.45
N LEU A 129 -2.84 0.69 8.94
CA LEU A 129 -2.99 1.77 9.90
C LEU A 129 -2.27 3.03 9.42
N GLY A 130 -2.73 4.17 9.89
CA GLY A 130 -2.07 5.45 9.77
C GLY A 130 -1.62 5.91 11.14
N ARG A 131 -0.37 6.35 11.28
CA ARG A 131 0.11 7.06 12.47
C ARG A 131 0.04 8.55 12.17
N GLU A 132 -1.04 9.18 12.62
CA GLU A 132 -1.49 10.48 12.12
C GLU A 132 -1.40 11.57 13.20
N THR A 133 -0.84 12.71 12.83
CA THR A 133 -0.74 13.93 13.64
C THR A 133 -1.61 15.02 13.00
N GLU A 134 -2.35 15.75 13.84
CA GLU A 134 -3.10 16.92 13.43
C GLU A 134 -2.27 18.18 13.60
N TRP A 135 -2.25 19.01 12.57
CA TRP A 135 -1.50 20.26 12.54
C TRP A 135 -2.42 21.42 12.22
N CYS A 136 -2.14 22.59 12.79
CA CYS A 136 -2.72 23.84 12.31
C CYS A 136 -2.02 24.25 11.01
N ALA A 137 -2.73 24.19 9.89
CA ALA A 137 -2.20 24.53 8.58
C ALA A 137 -2.17 26.06 8.35
N GLY A 138 -3.08 26.82 8.98
CA GLY A 138 -3.07 28.28 8.90
C GLY A 138 -4.45 28.92 9.01
N PRO A 139 -4.62 30.17 8.55
CA PRO A 139 -5.90 30.87 8.54
C PRO A 139 -6.92 30.18 7.63
N ILE A 140 -8.22 30.38 7.87
CA ILE A 140 -9.29 29.71 7.10
C ILE A 140 -9.27 30.07 5.60
N VAL A 141 -8.74 31.24 5.25
CA VAL A 141 -8.49 31.72 3.89
C VAL A 141 -7.16 32.48 3.85
N ASN A 142 -6.49 32.51 2.68
CA ASN A 142 -5.28 33.32 2.49
C ASN A 142 -5.63 34.82 2.49
N PRO A 143 -5.16 35.63 3.45
CA PRO A 143 -5.51 37.05 3.51
C PRO A 143 -4.85 37.90 2.41
N SER A 144 -3.76 37.41 1.82
CA SER A 144 -2.99 38.13 0.79
C SER A 144 -3.38 37.74 -0.64
N HIS A 145 -4.13 36.65 -0.80
CA HIS A 145 -4.53 36.14 -2.10
C HIS A 145 -6.01 35.79 -2.12
N ARG A 146 -6.78 36.54 -2.92
CA ARG A 146 -8.19 36.26 -3.15
C ARG A 146 -8.36 35.05 -4.09
N PRO A 147 -9.17 34.04 -3.72
CA PRO A 147 -9.50 32.91 -4.59
C PRO A 147 -10.27 33.32 -5.85
N TRP A 148 -10.02 32.60 -6.95
CA TRP A 148 -10.67 32.80 -8.26
C TRP A 148 -11.84 31.86 -8.52
N GLY A 149 -11.86 30.70 -7.87
CA GLY A 149 -12.87 29.65 -8.05
C GLY A 149 -13.31 29.03 -6.73
N GLU A 150 -14.43 28.32 -6.77
CA GLU A 150 -14.94 27.57 -5.61
C GLU A 150 -13.94 26.52 -5.13
N GLU A 151 -13.27 25.82 -6.06
CA GLU A 151 -12.31 24.78 -5.66
C GLU A 151 -11.10 25.35 -4.89
N GLU A 152 -10.69 26.59 -5.15
CA GLU A 152 -9.61 27.22 -4.36
C GLU A 152 -10.03 27.55 -2.93
N LEU A 153 -11.35 27.60 -2.63
CA LEU A 153 -11.88 27.67 -1.27
C LEU A 153 -12.12 26.28 -0.68
N LEU A 154 -12.43 25.26 -1.47
CA LEU A 154 -12.72 23.92 -0.96
C LEU A 154 -11.45 23.06 -0.79
N ASP A 155 -10.42 23.34 -1.59
CA ASP A 155 -9.10 22.74 -1.56
C ASP A 155 -7.99 23.80 -1.72
N PRO A 156 -7.69 24.56 -0.66
CA PRO A 156 -6.76 25.68 -0.70
C PRO A 156 -5.32 25.27 -1.02
N SER A 157 -4.82 25.70 -2.19
CA SER A 157 -3.46 25.42 -2.67
C SER A 157 -2.34 26.18 -1.92
N TRP A 158 -2.69 27.17 -1.10
CA TRP A 158 -1.73 27.97 -0.34
C TRP A 158 -1.21 27.24 0.91
N ILE A 159 -1.84 26.14 1.32
CA ILE A 159 -1.35 25.33 2.44
C ILE A 159 -0.06 24.64 2.00
N ALA A 160 1.06 25.16 2.50
CA ALA A 160 2.38 24.65 2.19
C ALA A 160 2.80 23.63 3.27
N HIS A 161 3.13 22.41 2.84
CA HIS A 161 3.48 21.30 3.72
C HIS A 161 4.94 21.34 4.23
N ASP A 162 5.72 22.35 3.84
CA ASP A 162 7.13 22.57 4.22
C ASP A 162 7.29 23.44 5.49
N ASP A 163 6.26 24.18 5.88
CA ASP A 163 6.23 25.05 7.07
C ASP A 163 5.75 24.34 8.36
N MET A 164 5.94 23.02 8.44
CA MET A 164 5.56 22.24 9.61
C MET A 164 6.54 22.41 10.77
N SER A 165 6.04 22.81 11.93
CA SER A 165 6.83 23.06 13.14
C SER A 165 6.06 22.62 14.38
N ASP A 166 6.78 22.14 15.40
CA ASP A 166 6.18 21.50 16.59
C ASP A 166 5.15 22.39 17.33
N ASP A 167 5.27 23.72 17.22
CA ASP A 167 4.32 24.70 17.77
C ASP A 167 2.95 24.70 17.06
N LYS A 168 2.85 24.12 15.88
CA LYS A 168 1.59 23.97 15.12
C LYS A 168 0.90 22.63 15.37
N VAL A 169 1.48 21.72 16.15
CA VAL A 169 0.86 20.42 16.47
C VAL A 169 -0.34 20.62 17.38
N LEU A 170 -1.51 20.12 16.95
CA LEU A 170 -2.75 20.19 17.71
C LEU A 170 -3.06 18.88 18.44
N GLY A 171 -2.61 17.75 17.90
CA GLY A 171 -2.83 16.44 18.51
C GLY A 171 -2.14 15.30 17.78
N GLY A 172 -2.00 14.17 18.48
CA GLY A 172 -1.33 12.97 17.98
C GLY A 172 0.17 12.91 18.29
N PRO A 173 0.90 11.98 17.63
CA PRO A 173 0.37 11.04 16.65
C PRO A 173 -0.59 10.01 17.26
N HIS A 174 -1.65 9.68 16.53
CA HIS A 174 -2.64 8.65 16.87
C HIS A 174 -2.69 7.58 15.78
N TYR A 175 -2.94 6.34 16.16
CA TYR A 175 -3.20 5.28 15.18
C TYR A 175 -4.65 5.31 14.72
N ARG A 176 -4.87 5.15 13.41
CA ARG A 176 -6.21 5.00 12.80
C ARG A 176 -6.20 3.92 11.72
N LEU A 177 -7.32 3.25 11.50
CA LEU A 177 -7.46 2.32 10.37
C LEU A 177 -7.44 3.06 9.03
N LEU A 178 -6.68 2.54 8.07
CA LEU A 178 -6.65 3.03 6.69
C LEU A 178 -7.52 2.17 5.79
N GLY A 179 -8.37 2.83 5.00
CA GLY A 179 -9.28 2.21 4.06
C GLY A 179 -10.56 1.66 4.71
N SER A 180 -11.32 0.91 3.91
CA SER A 180 -12.61 0.34 4.30
C SER A 180 -12.43 -0.92 5.16
N ALA A 181 -13.53 -1.45 5.71
CA ALA A 181 -13.49 -2.75 6.40
C ALA A 181 -12.92 -3.88 5.53
N ALA A 182 -13.06 -3.81 4.21
CA ALA A 182 -12.56 -4.83 3.28
C ALA A 182 -11.05 -4.75 3.00
N THR A 183 -10.40 -3.63 3.33
CA THR A 183 -8.96 -3.38 3.02
C THR A 183 -8.11 -3.08 4.26
N SER A 184 -8.75 -2.67 5.37
CA SER A 184 -8.07 -2.28 6.60
C SER A 184 -7.66 -3.45 7.47
N ILE A 185 -8.42 -4.55 7.48
CA ILE A 185 -8.09 -5.79 8.21
C ILE A 185 -8.26 -6.95 7.24
N VAL A 186 -7.16 -7.64 6.90
CA VAL A 186 -7.16 -8.63 5.82
C VAL A 186 -6.43 -9.90 6.21
N HIS A 187 -7.09 -11.04 6.01
CA HIS A 187 -6.43 -12.35 6.00
C HIS A 187 -5.87 -12.63 4.60
N VAL A 188 -4.56 -12.70 4.47
CA VAL A 188 -3.90 -12.65 3.15
C VAL A 188 -4.20 -13.86 2.28
N ARG A 189 -4.24 -15.09 2.84
CA ARG A 189 -4.70 -16.26 2.08
C ARG A 189 -6.11 -16.07 1.49
N SER A 190 -7.02 -15.48 2.27
CA SER A 190 -8.40 -15.23 1.82
C SER A 190 -8.45 -14.16 0.74
N LEU A 191 -7.60 -13.13 0.84
CA LEU A 191 -7.40 -12.12 -0.20
C LEU A 191 -6.94 -12.76 -1.52
N LEU A 192 -5.88 -13.57 -1.47
CA LEU A 192 -5.33 -14.24 -2.66
C LEU A 192 -6.35 -15.16 -3.34
N ALA A 193 -7.13 -15.91 -2.56
CA ALA A 193 -8.21 -16.74 -3.09
C ALA A 193 -9.31 -15.90 -3.78
N ARG A 194 -9.58 -14.68 -3.26
CA ARG A 194 -10.51 -13.73 -3.87
C ARG A 194 -9.96 -13.14 -5.17
N CYS A 195 -8.67 -12.76 -5.21
CA CYS A 195 -8.00 -12.32 -6.43
C CYS A 195 -8.01 -13.41 -7.51
N ALA A 196 -7.63 -14.65 -7.15
CA ALA A 196 -7.64 -15.82 -8.04
C ALA A 196 -9.00 -16.07 -8.68
N ARG A 197 -10.07 -16.05 -7.87
CA ARG A 197 -11.42 -16.26 -8.37
C ARG A 197 -11.87 -15.12 -9.29
N LEU A 198 -11.68 -13.87 -8.87
CA LEU A 198 -12.12 -12.72 -9.67
C LEU A 198 -11.41 -12.64 -11.03
N GLU A 199 -10.11 -12.89 -11.07
CA GLU A 199 -9.37 -12.90 -12.33
C GLU A 199 -9.80 -14.07 -13.23
N ARG A 200 -10.02 -15.27 -12.67
CA ARG A 200 -10.57 -16.40 -13.42
C ARG A 200 -11.93 -16.06 -14.02
N ASP A 201 -12.85 -15.53 -13.21
CA ASP A 201 -14.20 -15.17 -13.66
C ASP A 201 -14.15 -14.11 -14.77
N LYS A 202 -13.27 -13.10 -14.64
CA LYS A 202 -13.03 -12.08 -15.68
C LYS A 202 -12.53 -12.69 -16.98
N ARG A 203 -11.60 -13.64 -16.91
CA ARG A 203 -11.07 -14.30 -18.10
C ARG A 203 -12.10 -15.21 -18.77
N GLU A 204 -12.80 -16.02 -17.98
CA GLU A 204 -13.89 -16.87 -18.47
C GLU A 204 -15.02 -16.08 -19.13
N ALA A 205 -15.40 -14.92 -18.58
CA ALA A 205 -16.41 -14.05 -19.19
C ALA A 205 -16.00 -13.55 -20.59
N ARG A 206 -14.69 -13.43 -20.86
CA ARG A 206 -14.15 -13.04 -22.17
C ARG A 206 -13.85 -14.23 -23.08
N ARG A 207 -14.15 -15.46 -22.66
CA ARG A 207 -13.89 -16.68 -23.46
C ARG A 207 -14.39 -16.56 -24.92
N PRO A 208 -15.64 -16.14 -25.20
CA PRO A 208 -16.11 -16.05 -26.57
C PRO A 208 -15.34 -15.04 -27.43
N GLU A 209 -14.90 -13.92 -26.83
CA GLU A 209 -14.10 -12.89 -27.49
C GLU A 209 -12.70 -13.43 -27.83
N ILE A 210 -12.07 -14.11 -26.86
CA ILE A 210 -10.69 -14.57 -26.96
C ILE A 210 -10.57 -15.78 -27.92
N GLU A 211 -11.52 -16.72 -27.89
CA GLU A 211 -11.55 -17.86 -28.81
C GLU A 211 -11.72 -17.43 -30.28
N GLN A 212 -12.37 -16.28 -30.53
CA GLN A 212 -12.53 -15.72 -31.88
C GLN A 212 -11.37 -14.80 -32.29
N ARG A 213 -10.49 -14.42 -31.35
CA ARG A 213 -9.43 -13.46 -31.62
C ARG A 213 -8.35 -14.06 -32.49
N VAL A 214 -7.95 -13.32 -33.53
CA VAL A 214 -6.92 -13.72 -34.49
C VAL A 214 -5.89 -12.60 -34.61
N TRP A 215 -4.61 -12.94 -34.52
CA TRP A 215 -3.51 -12.05 -34.85
C TRP A 215 -3.20 -12.13 -36.35
N VAL A 216 -2.98 -10.98 -36.98
CA VAL A 216 -2.62 -10.89 -38.40
C VAL A 216 -1.20 -10.37 -38.51
N GLY A 217 -0.30 -11.21 -39.03
CA GLY A 217 1.09 -10.86 -39.25
C GLY A 217 1.27 -9.85 -40.38
N SER A 218 2.45 -9.23 -40.42
CA SER A 218 2.83 -8.30 -41.50
C SER A 218 2.88 -8.96 -42.88
N ASP A 219 3.01 -10.29 -42.91
CA ASP A 219 2.95 -11.16 -44.09
C ASP A 219 1.51 -11.59 -44.47
N GLY A 220 0.51 -11.17 -43.69
CA GLY A 220 -0.90 -11.55 -43.85
C GLY A 220 -1.29 -12.86 -43.18
N THR A 221 -0.35 -13.54 -42.50
CA THR A 221 -0.62 -14.81 -41.80
C THR A 221 -1.58 -14.58 -40.64
N ARG A 222 -2.64 -15.40 -40.57
CA ARG A 222 -3.68 -15.33 -39.55
C ARG A 222 -3.46 -16.43 -38.51
N THR A 223 -3.14 -16.05 -37.28
CA THR A 223 -2.89 -17.00 -36.19
C THR A 223 -3.92 -16.79 -35.08
N PRO A 224 -4.70 -17.81 -34.68
CA PRO A 224 -5.56 -17.74 -33.51
C PRO A 224 -4.79 -17.28 -32.27
N PHE A 225 -5.41 -16.42 -31.45
CA PHE A 225 -4.75 -15.86 -30.28
C PHE A 225 -4.32 -16.95 -29.27
N LEU A 226 -5.15 -17.97 -29.06
CA LEU A 226 -4.86 -19.06 -28.14
C LEU A 226 -3.75 -20.00 -28.64
N ASP A 227 -3.42 -20.01 -29.93
CA ASP A 227 -2.24 -20.72 -30.42
C ASP A 227 -0.94 -20.02 -29.99
N LEU A 228 -1.00 -18.70 -29.82
CA LEU A 228 0.12 -17.88 -29.33
C LEU A 228 0.18 -17.81 -27.80
N GLN A 229 -0.96 -17.98 -27.13
CA GLN A 229 -1.13 -17.86 -25.67
C GLN A 229 -2.04 -18.99 -25.17
N PRO A 230 -1.57 -20.26 -25.20
CA PRO A 230 -2.40 -21.41 -24.85
C PRO A 230 -2.91 -21.35 -23.41
N ASP A 231 -2.09 -20.82 -22.51
CA ASP A 231 -2.38 -20.79 -21.07
C ASP A 231 -3.14 -19.53 -20.64
N TRP A 232 -3.74 -18.77 -21.56
CA TRP A 232 -4.38 -17.48 -21.26
C TRP A 232 -5.41 -17.56 -20.12
N PHE A 233 -6.22 -18.63 -20.08
CA PHE A 233 -7.23 -18.84 -19.04
C PHE A 233 -6.62 -19.29 -17.70
N ASP A 234 -5.46 -19.94 -17.74
CA ASP A 234 -4.80 -20.54 -16.58
C ASP A 234 -3.74 -19.62 -15.96
N GLN A 235 -3.52 -18.43 -16.54
CA GLN A 235 -2.53 -17.48 -16.03
C GLN A 235 -2.77 -17.16 -14.55
N VAL A 236 -1.75 -17.36 -13.73
CA VAL A 236 -1.83 -17.03 -12.32
C VAL A 236 -1.86 -15.50 -12.15
N PRO A 237 -2.81 -14.92 -11.39
CA PRO A 237 -2.81 -13.48 -11.14
C PRO A 237 -1.55 -13.06 -10.40
N ARG A 238 -1.06 -11.85 -10.69
CA ARG A 238 0.19 -11.31 -10.12
C ARG A 238 0.23 -11.38 -8.60
N GLU A 239 -0.89 -11.18 -7.92
CA GLU A 239 -1.00 -11.25 -6.46
C GLU A 239 -0.69 -12.65 -5.95
N VAL A 240 -1.23 -13.69 -6.61
CA VAL A 240 -0.99 -15.09 -6.24
C VAL A 240 0.43 -15.48 -6.59
N ARG A 241 0.89 -15.06 -7.77
CA ARG A 241 2.23 -15.33 -8.26
C ARG A 241 3.32 -14.78 -7.34
N PHE A 242 3.15 -13.57 -6.81
CA PHE A 242 4.09 -12.98 -5.85
C PHE A 242 4.38 -13.91 -4.67
N PHE A 243 3.33 -14.53 -4.11
CA PHE A 243 3.47 -15.46 -2.99
C PHE A 243 3.99 -16.84 -3.42
N GLN A 244 3.67 -17.30 -4.63
CA GLN A 244 4.25 -18.53 -5.19
C GLN A 244 5.76 -18.37 -5.39
N ASP A 245 6.18 -17.30 -6.06
CA ASP A 245 7.59 -17.00 -6.31
C ASP A 245 8.35 -16.80 -4.97
N TRP A 246 7.70 -16.26 -3.93
CA TRP A 246 8.26 -16.23 -2.57
C TRP A 246 8.49 -17.62 -1.98
N GLN A 247 7.50 -18.51 -2.09
CA GLN A 247 7.58 -19.87 -1.56
C GLN A 247 8.56 -20.75 -2.34
N GLU A 248 8.71 -20.50 -3.63
CA GLU A 248 9.57 -21.28 -4.52
C GLU A 248 11.02 -20.77 -4.50
N SER A 249 11.28 -19.52 -4.10
CA SER A 249 12.64 -18.97 -3.99
C SER A 249 13.30 -19.21 -2.61
N SER A 250 14.54 -18.75 -2.46
CA SER A 250 15.27 -18.68 -1.19
C SER A 250 14.57 -17.79 -0.15
N ALA A 251 13.70 -16.87 -0.58
CA ALA A 251 12.96 -15.99 0.32
C ALA A 251 12.00 -16.74 1.26
N ARG A 252 11.63 -18.00 0.93
CA ARG A 252 10.79 -18.88 1.76
C ARG A 252 11.32 -19.11 3.18
N GLU A 253 12.60 -18.84 3.43
CA GLU A 253 13.21 -18.92 4.76
C GLU A 253 12.68 -17.84 5.72
N SER A 254 12.12 -16.74 5.20
CA SER A 254 11.53 -15.65 5.98
C SER A 254 10.03 -15.50 5.72
N ARG A 255 9.33 -14.85 6.66
CA ARG A 255 7.91 -14.52 6.47
C ARG A 255 7.79 -13.29 5.57
N VAL A 256 6.79 -13.29 4.69
CA VAL A 256 6.53 -12.13 3.81
C VAL A 256 6.31 -10.86 4.62
N TYR A 257 5.50 -10.94 5.67
CA TYR A 257 5.14 -9.79 6.52
C TYR A 257 6.30 -9.25 7.37
N GLU A 258 7.43 -9.95 7.46
CA GLU A 258 8.63 -9.43 8.14
C GLU A 258 9.38 -8.42 7.26
N HIS A 259 9.12 -8.42 5.95
CA HIS A 259 9.86 -7.62 4.99
C HIS A 259 8.98 -6.79 4.03
N TRP A 260 7.73 -7.20 3.77
CA TRP A 260 6.77 -6.48 2.91
C TRP A 260 5.41 -6.33 3.59
N ALA A 261 4.89 -5.11 3.55
CA ALA A 261 3.47 -4.81 3.71
C ALA A 261 2.76 -4.83 2.35
N LEU A 262 1.42 -4.95 2.38
CA LEU A 262 0.58 -4.90 1.20
C LEU A 262 -0.35 -3.66 1.25
N ASP A 263 -0.24 -2.73 0.32
CA ASP A 263 -1.24 -1.67 0.14
C ASP A 263 -2.42 -2.21 -0.68
N ILE A 264 -3.44 -2.70 0.04
CA ILE A 264 -4.57 -3.45 -0.53
C ILE A 264 -5.60 -2.50 -1.12
N LYS A 265 -5.99 -2.76 -2.37
CA LYS A 265 -7.02 -2.02 -3.10
C LYS A 265 -8.21 -2.93 -3.39
N ASP A 266 -9.41 -2.40 -3.18
CA ASP A 266 -10.69 -3.06 -3.47
C ASP A 266 -11.67 -1.97 -3.91
N TYR A 267 -11.86 -1.82 -5.21
CA TYR A 267 -12.65 -0.74 -5.81
C TYR A 267 -13.41 -1.21 -7.04
N GLU A 268 -14.40 -0.45 -7.47
CA GLU A 268 -15.08 -0.68 -8.74
C GLU A 268 -14.55 0.29 -9.79
N HIS A 269 -14.23 -0.22 -10.97
CA HIS A 269 -13.82 0.57 -12.12
C HIS A 269 -14.58 0.10 -13.36
N ARG A 270 -15.31 1.02 -14.00
CA ARG A 270 -16.11 0.75 -15.21
C ARG A 270 -17.07 -0.46 -15.03
N GLY A 271 -17.72 -0.56 -13.87
CA GLY A 271 -18.65 -1.64 -13.55
C GLY A 271 -17.99 -2.99 -13.26
N GLN A 272 -16.65 -3.04 -13.17
CA GLN A 272 -15.91 -4.23 -12.79
C GLN A 272 -15.20 -4.01 -11.46
N ARG A 273 -15.34 -4.97 -10.56
CA ARG A 273 -14.60 -4.95 -9.30
C ARG A 273 -13.14 -5.30 -9.56
N GLU A 274 -12.24 -4.43 -9.12
CA GLU A 274 -10.81 -4.62 -9.09
C GLU A 274 -10.35 -4.89 -7.65
N ILE A 275 -9.51 -5.90 -7.52
CA ILE A 275 -8.92 -6.27 -6.25
C ILE A 275 -7.44 -6.59 -6.47
N GLY A 276 -6.60 -6.10 -5.56
CA GLY A 276 -5.20 -6.45 -5.56
C GLY A 276 -4.46 -5.75 -4.44
N PHE A 277 -3.14 -5.71 -4.57
CA PHE A 277 -2.30 -4.91 -3.69
C PHE A 277 -1.08 -4.38 -4.44
N ILE A 278 -0.53 -3.28 -3.93
CA ILE A 278 0.81 -2.82 -4.25
C ILE A 278 1.72 -3.28 -3.12
N THR A 279 2.84 -3.91 -3.44
CA THR A 279 3.79 -4.36 -2.40
C THR A 279 4.57 -3.16 -1.86
N ARG A 280 4.77 -3.13 -0.54
CA ARG A 280 5.42 -2.04 0.19
C ARG A 280 6.57 -2.64 1.02
N PRO A 281 7.82 -2.60 0.53
CA PRO A 281 8.95 -3.09 1.32
C PRO A 281 9.08 -2.26 2.61
N LEU A 282 9.23 -2.94 3.75
CA LEU A 282 9.39 -2.31 5.06
C LEU A 282 10.78 -1.67 5.21
N LYS A 283 11.76 -2.18 4.46
CA LYS A 283 13.11 -1.63 4.36
C LYS A 283 13.50 -1.49 2.90
N LEU A 284 13.98 -0.30 2.53
CA LEU A 284 14.58 -0.04 1.23
C LEU A 284 16.11 -0.02 1.39
N PRO A 285 16.87 -0.52 0.40
CA PRO A 285 18.32 -0.38 0.40
C PRO A 285 18.72 1.08 0.27
N ALA A 286 19.86 1.44 0.86
CA ALA A 286 20.36 2.81 0.84
C ALA A 286 20.63 3.33 -0.58
N GLU A 287 21.20 2.47 -1.44
CA GLU A 287 21.55 2.81 -2.82
C GLU A 287 20.56 2.22 -3.82
N LYS A 288 20.33 2.96 -4.92
CA LYS A 288 19.59 2.43 -6.07
C LYS A 288 20.54 1.60 -6.94
N LEU A 289 20.08 0.43 -7.38
CA LEU A 289 20.77 -0.45 -8.32
C LEU A 289 20.10 -0.38 -9.70
N GLY A 290 20.83 0.16 -10.67
CA GLY A 290 20.51 0.05 -12.10
C GLY A 290 21.53 -0.83 -12.81
N ALA A 291 21.17 -1.40 -13.97
CA ALA A 291 22.09 -2.22 -14.75
C ALA A 291 23.21 -1.39 -15.39
N GLY A 292 22.84 -0.36 -16.16
CA GLY A 292 23.81 0.52 -16.83
C GLY A 292 24.84 -0.26 -17.65
N GLU A 293 26.13 0.10 -17.52
CA GLU A 293 27.24 -0.61 -18.17
C GLU A 293 27.88 -1.70 -17.26
N LEU A 294 27.24 -2.04 -16.13
CA LEU A 294 27.80 -3.00 -15.18
C LEU A 294 27.81 -4.41 -15.78
N SER A 295 28.91 -5.14 -15.55
CA SER A 295 28.96 -6.56 -15.91
C SER A 295 28.03 -7.39 -15.02
N VAL A 296 27.54 -8.51 -15.54
CA VAL A 296 26.65 -9.42 -14.78
C VAL A 296 27.25 -9.88 -13.44
N HIS A 297 28.58 -10.08 -13.35
CA HIS A 297 29.24 -10.46 -12.10
C HIS A 297 29.18 -9.34 -11.05
N VAL A 298 29.35 -8.09 -11.48
CA VAL A 298 29.22 -6.93 -10.57
C VAL A 298 27.77 -6.76 -10.11
N LEU A 299 26.80 -7.08 -10.97
CA LEU A 299 25.39 -7.08 -10.57
C LEU A 299 25.11 -8.17 -9.53
N MET A 300 25.69 -9.37 -9.67
CA MET A 300 25.57 -10.44 -8.65
C MET A 300 26.12 -10.00 -7.29
N ASP A 301 27.31 -9.39 -7.26
CA ASP A 301 27.89 -8.89 -6.00
C ASP A 301 27.01 -7.81 -5.34
N LYS A 302 26.40 -6.95 -6.16
CA LYS A 302 25.53 -5.87 -5.69
C LYS A 302 24.16 -6.37 -5.22
N THR A 303 23.58 -7.38 -5.88
CA THR A 303 22.32 -7.98 -5.43
C THR A 303 22.51 -8.75 -4.12
N GLU A 304 23.63 -9.45 -3.95
CA GLU A 304 23.99 -10.09 -2.66
C GLU A 304 24.22 -9.08 -1.54
N ALA A 305 24.77 -7.90 -1.84
CA ALA A 305 24.90 -6.82 -0.87
C ALA A 305 23.53 -6.29 -0.43
N ILE A 306 22.59 -6.11 -1.37
CA ILE A 306 21.21 -5.71 -1.07
C ILE A 306 20.52 -6.76 -0.20
N ASP A 307 20.63 -8.05 -0.55
CA ASP A 307 20.04 -9.13 0.24
C ASP A 307 20.54 -9.15 1.70
N ARG A 308 21.85 -8.93 1.89
CA ARG A 308 22.44 -8.78 3.23
C ARG A 308 21.92 -7.57 3.98
N GLU A 309 21.71 -6.44 3.30
CA GLU A 309 21.11 -5.25 3.90
C GLU A 309 19.66 -5.50 4.32
N LEU A 310 18.87 -6.18 3.48
CA LEU A 310 17.48 -6.53 3.77
C LEU A 310 17.35 -7.63 4.84
N GLY A 311 18.41 -8.41 5.06
CA GLY A 311 18.32 -9.63 5.86
C GLY A 311 17.46 -10.72 5.20
N LEU A 312 17.35 -10.69 3.86
CA LEU A 312 16.52 -11.60 3.08
C LEU A 312 17.29 -12.09 1.85
N ARG A 313 17.44 -13.41 1.73
CA ARG A 313 17.98 -14.02 0.50
C ARG A 313 17.00 -13.86 -0.64
N PHE A 314 17.52 -13.49 -1.81
CA PHE A 314 16.75 -13.22 -3.01
C PHE A 314 15.74 -12.07 -2.85
N GLY A 315 15.94 -11.19 -1.85
CA GLY A 315 15.09 -10.04 -1.59
C GLY A 315 15.19 -8.96 -2.69
N TRP A 316 16.35 -8.83 -3.34
CA TRP A 316 16.55 -7.93 -4.48
C TRP A 316 15.56 -8.21 -5.63
N PHE A 317 15.17 -9.48 -5.84
CA PHE A 317 14.21 -9.86 -6.86
C PHE A 317 12.85 -9.24 -6.57
N PHE A 318 12.34 -9.35 -5.33
CA PHE A 318 11.05 -8.79 -4.95
C PHE A 318 11.04 -7.26 -4.97
N LEU A 319 12.16 -6.61 -4.64
CA LEU A 319 12.32 -5.17 -4.86
C LEU A 319 12.22 -4.81 -6.35
N MET A 320 12.90 -5.58 -7.20
CA MET A 320 12.93 -5.36 -8.64
C MET A 320 11.56 -5.50 -9.30
N THR A 321 10.70 -6.41 -8.83
CA THR A 321 9.37 -6.62 -9.43
C THR A 321 8.49 -5.37 -9.49
N HIS A 322 8.77 -4.37 -8.65
CA HIS A 322 8.09 -3.07 -8.62
C HIS A 322 9.02 -1.86 -8.82
N GLY A 323 10.28 -2.07 -9.22
CA GLY A 323 11.26 -0.99 -9.39
C GLY A 323 11.65 -0.30 -8.08
N ASN A 324 11.47 -0.97 -6.93
CA ASN A 324 11.74 -0.41 -5.61
C ASN A 324 13.26 -0.41 -5.34
N ARG A 325 13.96 0.62 -5.82
CA ARG A 325 15.43 0.77 -5.73
C ARG A 325 16.25 -0.24 -6.54
N VAL A 326 15.63 -1.25 -7.16
CA VAL A 326 16.30 -2.15 -8.10
C VAL A 326 15.57 -2.07 -9.43
N ASP A 327 16.27 -1.67 -10.49
CA ASP A 327 15.66 -1.53 -11.81
C ASP A 327 15.44 -2.91 -12.46
N PRO A 328 14.32 -3.13 -13.19
CA PRO A 328 14.03 -4.40 -13.87
C PRO A 328 15.14 -4.88 -14.81
N GLU A 329 15.87 -3.96 -15.44
CA GLU A 329 16.99 -4.27 -16.33
C GLU A 329 18.08 -5.12 -15.63
N VAL A 330 18.25 -4.97 -14.31
CA VAL A 330 19.18 -5.77 -13.51
C VAL A 330 18.82 -7.26 -13.62
N GLY A 331 17.54 -7.61 -13.44
CA GLY A 331 17.06 -8.98 -13.58
C GLY A 331 17.15 -9.49 -15.01
N GLU A 332 16.97 -8.63 -16.01
CA GLU A 332 17.11 -9.02 -17.43
C GLU A 332 18.56 -9.42 -17.75
N VAL A 333 19.54 -8.64 -17.29
CA VAL A 333 20.96 -8.92 -17.48
C VAL A 333 21.37 -10.20 -16.74
N ILE A 334 20.89 -10.40 -15.51
CA ILE A 334 21.17 -11.63 -14.74
C ILE A 334 20.49 -12.84 -15.39
N ALA A 335 19.22 -12.74 -15.82
CA ALA A 335 18.51 -13.81 -16.51
C ALA A 335 19.22 -14.22 -17.82
N LYS A 336 19.71 -13.25 -18.59
CA LYS A 336 20.56 -13.51 -19.76
C LYS A 336 21.87 -14.20 -19.35
N GLY A 337 22.52 -13.72 -18.30
CA GLY A 337 23.74 -14.34 -17.76
C GLY A 337 23.54 -15.80 -17.33
N LEU A 338 22.38 -16.14 -16.75
CA LEU A 338 22.03 -17.53 -16.42
C LEU A 338 21.86 -18.39 -17.68
N ARG A 339 21.14 -17.89 -18.69
CA ARG A 339 20.95 -18.58 -19.98
C ARG A 339 22.28 -18.82 -20.71
N ASP A 340 23.18 -17.84 -20.62
CA ASP A 340 24.52 -17.91 -21.20
C ASP A 340 25.53 -18.67 -20.30
N ALA A 341 25.09 -19.23 -19.17
CA ALA A 341 25.90 -19.93 -18.17
C ALA A 341 27.12 -19.12 -17.66
N ARG A 342 26.96 -17.79 -17.56
CA ARG A 342 28.01 -16.86 -17.09
C ARG A 342 27.99 -16.64 -15.57
N VAL A 343 26.83 -16.83 -14.96
CA VAL A 343 26.62 -16.72 -13.50
C VAL A 343 25.76 -17.87 -13.03
N LEU A 344 25.74 -18.10 -11.71
CA LEU A 344 24.94 -19.13 -11.07
C LEU A 344 24.11 -18.50 -9.95
N LEU A 345 22.89 -19.01 -9.79
CA LEU A 345 22.03 -18.83 -8.62
C LEU A 345 21.66 -20.22 -8.11
N PRO A 346 21.17 -20.36 -6.87
CA PRO A 346 20.45 -21.56 -6.47
C PRO A 346 19.36 -21.91 -7.50
N ASP A 347 19.21 -23.19 -7.84
CA ASP A 347 18.33 -23.65 -8.93
C ASP A 347 16.92 -23.06 -8.81
N HIS A 348 16.36 -23.06 -7.61
CA HIS A 348 15.03 -22.55 -7.33
C HIS A 348 14.90 -21.01 -7.51
N ASP A 349 15.97 -20.25 -7.27
CA ASP A 349 16.01 -18.80 -7.52
C ASP A 349 16.16 -18.50 -9.01
N ALA A 350 16.98 -19.29 -9.71
CA ALA A 350 17.14 -19.21 -11.15
C ALA A 350 15.82 -19.50 -11.87
N GLU A 351 15.07 -20.52 -11.44
CA GLU A 351 13.75 -20.85 -11.99
C GLU A 351 12.76 -19.69 -11.86
N VAL A 352 12.68 -19.06 -10.68
CA VAL A 352 11.81 -17.90 -10.43
C VAL A 352 12.22 -16.71 -11.30
N LEU A 353 13.51 -16.38 -11.37
CA LEU A 353 13.99 -15.26 -12.18
C LEU A 353 13.76 -15.48 -13.69
N LEU A 354 14.01 -16.68 -14.19
CA LEU A 354 13.80 -17.01 -15.60
C LEU A 354 12.31 -16.97 -15.96
N ARG A 355 11.44 -17.50 -15.10
CA ARG A 355 9.98 -17.39 -15.26
C ARG A 355 9.52 -15.93 -15.28
N TRP A 356 10.11 -15.07 -14.46
CA TRP A 356 9.88 -13.63 -14.51
C TRP A 356 10.36 -12.99 -15.81
N ALA A 357 11.54 -13.38 -16.30
CA ALA A 357 12.08 -12.84 -17.55
C ALA A 357 11.22 -13.23 -18.77
N ASP A 358 10.64 -14.43 -18.77
CA ASP A 358 9.73 -14.90 -19.82
C ASP A 358 8.34 -14.28 -19.72
N GLN A 359 7.85 -14.07 -18.50
CA GLN A 359 6.56 -13.43 -18.23
C GLN A 359 6.69 -12.48 -17.06
N ARG A 360 6.78 -11.17 -17.33
CA ARG A 360 6.91 -10.15 -16.28
C ARG A 360 5.63 -10.01 -15.45
N TYR A 361 5.78 -9.48 -14.24
CA TYR A 361 4.65 -8.95 -13.50
C TYR A 361 4.02 -7.77 -14.24
N GLY A 362 2.68 -7.70 -14.28
CA GLY A 362 1.92 -6.59 -14.84
C GLY A 362 1.39 -5.65 -13.75
N PHE A 363 2.28 -5.15 -12.89
CA PHE A 363 1.94 -4.19 -11.85
C PHE A 363 1.69 -2.79 -12.38
#